data_AF-A0A9D2LIF9-F1
#
_entry.id   AF-A0A9D2LIF9-F1
#
_cell.length_a   1.000
_cell.length_b   1.000
_cell.length_c   1.000
_cell.angle_alpha   90.00
_cell.angle_beta   90.00
_cell.angle_gamma   90.00
#
_symmetry.space_group_name_H-M   'P 1'
#
loop_
_entity.id
_entity.type
_entity.pdbx_description
1 polymer ?
#
loop_
_entity_poly.entity_id
_entity_poly.type
_entity_poly.pdbx_seq_one_letter_code
_entity_poly.pdbx_strand_id
1 'polypeptide(L)'
;MKRTWKVLLVCVVAAAALAGYFFLLPAPAVGEDFQLLEVRQDGRDLTEELQPEQLDALENAVREATRSRWKNPIGPYPLEADTVTLLGTNGESVILVGSRGRFSADDYPLHDGETLLAEVQDILAPK
;
A
#
# COMPACT_ATOMS: atom_id res chain seq x y z
N MET A 1 35.56 -28.99 8.78
CA MET A 1 35.35 -27.53 8.97
C MET A 1 35.66 -26.66 7.73
N LYS A 2 36.59 -27.02 6.83
CA LYS A 2 36.95 -26.17 5.65
C LYS A 2 35.93 -26.07 4.49
N ARG A 3 34.88 -26.90 4.44
CA ARG A 3 33.86 -26.86 3.37
C ARG A 3 32.53 -26.24 3.83
N THR A 4 32.23 -26.35 5.13
CA THR A 4 30.98 -25.88 5.74
C THR A 4 30.88 -24.35 5.80
N TRP A 5 32.00 -23.63 5.99
CA TRP A 5 31.98 -22.16 6.01
C TRP A 5 31.61 -21.54 4.66
N LYS A 6 32.01 -22.17 3.54
CA LYS A 6 31.65 -21.71 2.19
C LYS A 6 30.15 -21.86 1.95
N VAL A 7 29.57 -22.98 2.40
CA VAL A 7 28.11 -23.21 2.31
C VAL A 7 27.37 -22.19 3.16
N LEU A 8 27.79 -21.97 4.41
CA LEU A 8 27.20 -20.95 5.27
C LEU A 8 27.27 -19.55 4.64
N LEU A 9 28.42 -19.20 4.04
CA LEU A 9 28.59 -17.91 3.36
C LEU A 9 27.63 -17.76 2.17
N VAL A 10 27.47 -18.81 1.35
CA VAL A 10 26.50 -18.80 0.25
C VAL A 10 25.07 -18.63 0.79
N CYS A 11 24.70 -19.32 1.87
CA CYS A 11 23.39 -19.16 2.49
C CYS A 11 23.16 -17.73 3.01
N VAL A 12 24.16 -17.11 3.64
CA VAL A 12 24.06 -15.72 4.12
C VAL A 12 23.89 -14.75 2.96
N VAL A 13 24.66 -14.91 1.88
CA VAL A 13 24.53 -14.06 0.67
C VAL A 13 23.15 -14.23 0.03
N ALA A 14 22.66 -15.46 -0.10
CA ALA A 14 21.34 -15.73 -0.65
C ALA A 14 20.22 -15.11 0.21
N ALA A 15 20.31 -15.26 1.54
CA ALA A 15 19.35 -14.65 2.47
C ALA A 15 19.37 -13.12 2.39
N ALA A 16 20.56 -12.51 2.32
CA ALA A 16 20.70 -11.06 2.17
C ALA A 16 20.13 -10.55 0.84
N ALA A 17 20.36 -11.28 -0.27
CA ALA A 17 19.80 -10.94 -1.57
C ALA A 17 18.26 -11.02 -1.58
N LEU A 18 17.70 -12.07 -0.98
CA LEU A 18 16.24 -12.21 -0.83
C LEU A 18 15.67 -11.11 0.05
N ALA A 19 16.30 -10.79 1.18
CA ALA A 19 15.88 -9.69 2.05
C ALA A 19 15.92 -8.35 1.30
N GLY A 20 16.98 -8.09 0.53
CA GLY A 20 17.06 -6.89 -0.31
C GLY A 20 15.95 -6.84 -1.37
N TYR A 21 15.68 -7.96 -2.05
CA TYR A 21 14.60 -8.03 -3.03
C TYR A 21 13.23 -7.77 -2.41
N PHE A 22 12.93 -8.37 -1.26
CA PHE A 22 11.60 -8.28 -0.65
C PHE A 22 11.32 -6.94 0.04
N PHE A 23 12.33 -6.35 0.69
CA PHE A 23 12.15 -5.21 1.58
C PHE A 23 12.76 -3.90 1.07
N LEU A 24 13.76 -3.95 0.18
CA LEU A 24 14.46 -2.74 -0.29
C LEU A 24 14.12 -2.37 -1.73
N LEU A 25 13.74 -3.33 -2.57
CA LEU A 25 13.34 -3.05 -3.95
C LEU A 25 11.84 -2.76 -4.02
N PRO A 26 11.45 -1.48 -4.22
CA PRO A 26 10.05 -1.12 -4.28
C PRO A 26 9.35 -1.84 -5.44
N ALA A 27 8.08 -2.15 -5.22
CA ALA A 27 7.11 -2.45 -6.26
C ALA A 27 6.07 -1.33 -6.28
N PRO A 28 5.43 -1.05 -7.43
CA PRO A 28 4.31 -0.12 -7.47
C PRO A 28 3.18 -0.63 -6.57
N ALA A 29 2.48 0.28 -5.89
CA ALA A 29 1.38 -0.07 -5.00
C ALA A 29 0.27 -0.81 -5.75
N VAL A 30 -0.06 -0.31 -6.94
CA VAL A 30 -1.09 -0.80 -7.85
C VAL A 30 -0.56 -0.96 -9.29
N GLY A 31 -1.37 -1.50 -10.19
CA GLY A 31 -1.07 -1.64 -11.61
C GLY A 31 -1.05 -0.30 -12.36
N GLU A 32 -0.41 -0.31 -13.54
CA GLU A 32 -0.37 0.84 -14.46
C GLU A 32 -1.75 1.17 -15.08
N ASP A 33 -2.73 0.29 -14.93
CA ASP A 33 -4.11 0.46 -15.38
C ASP A 33 -5.09 0.67 -14.23
N PHE A 34 -4.58 0.94 -13.01
CA PHE A 34 -5.39 1.17 -11.82
C PHE A 34 -6.47 2.24 -12.03
N GLN A 35 -7.73 1.85 -11.92
CA GLN A 35 -8.86 2.78 -11.96
C GLN A 35 -9.63 2.66 -10.67
N LEU A 36 -9.92 3.80 -10.05
CA LEU A 36 -10.61 3.86 -8.77
C LEU A 36 -12.09 3.55 -8.97
N LEU A 37 -12.56 2.52 -8.29
CA LEU A 37 -13.95 2.08 -8.29
C LEU A 37 -14.72 2.61 -7.08
N GLU A 38 -14.11 2.56 -5.91
CA GLU A 38 -14.77 2.96 -4.66
C GLU A 38 -13.79 3.66 -3.73
N VAL A 39 -14.24 4.75 -3.12
CA VAL A 39 -13.53 5.49 -2.07
C VAL A 39 -14.36 5.47 -0.81
N ARG A 40 -13.81 4.91 0.26
CA ARG A 40 -14.46 4.84 1.55
C ARG A 40 -13.61 5.50 2.61
N GLN A 41 -14.21 6.36 3.42
CA GLN A 41 -13.58 6.96 4.59
C GLN A 41 -14.45 6.71 5.81
N ASP A 42 -13.85 6.16 6.87
CA ASP A 42 -14.52 5.89 8.15
C ASP A 42 -15.78 5.03 7.99
N GLY A 43 -15.76 4.10 7.03
CA GLY A 43 -16.89 3.24 6.69
C GLY A 43 -17.95 3.88 5.79
N ARG A 44 -17.87 5.19 5.51
CA ARG A 44 -18.77 5.90 4.59
C ARG A 44 -18.22 5.85 3.18
N ASP A 45 -19.04 5.41 2.24
CA ASP A 45 -18.75 5.49 0.81
C ASP A 45 -18.88 6.96 0.35
N LEU A 46 -17.81 7.49 -0.25
CA LEU A 46 -17.71 8.85 -0.75
C LEU A 46 -17.72 8.91 -2.28
N THR A 47 -17.76 7.76 -2.97
CA THR A 47 -17.50 7.65 -4.41
C THR A 47 -18.39 8.58 -5.24
N GLU A 48 -19.68 8.65 -4.92
CA GLU A 48 -20.64 9.50 -5.64
C GLU A 48 -20.54 11.00 -5.27
N GLU A 49 -19.83 11.33 -4.19
CA GLU A 49 -19.67 12.70 -3.69
C GLU A 49 -18.42 13.38 -4.25
N LEU A 50 -17.45 12.60 -4.75
CA LEU A 50 -16.18 13.09 -5.24
C LEU A 50 -16.30 13.66 -6.64
N GLN A 51 -15.65 14.80 -6.84
CA GLN A 51 -15.50 15.37 -8.18
C GLN A 51 -14.52 14.53 -9.01
N PRO A 52 -14.66 14.50 -10.35
CA PRO A 52 -13.73 13.78 -11.23
C PRO A 52 -12.26 14.13 -10.97
N GLU A 53 -11.97 15.40 -10.69
CA GLU A 53 -10.61 15.85 -10.41
C GLU A 53 -10.05 15.29 -9.10
N GLN A 54 -10.91 15.01 -8.11
CA GLN A 54 -10.50 14.35 -6.86
C GLN A 54 -10.22 12.86 -7.10
N LEU A 55 -11.04 12.19 -7.91
CA LEU A 55 -10.82 10.79 -8.29
C LEU A 55 -9.50 10.63 -9.05
N ASP A 56 -9.23 11.49 -10.04
CA ASP A 56 -7.98 11.49 -10.81
C ASP A 56 -6.77 11.75 -9.90
N ALA A 57 -6.90 12.67 -8.94
CA ALA A 57 -5.83 12.95 -7.97
C ALA A 57 -5.55 11.74 -7.06
N LEU A 58 -6.60 11.06 -6.57
CA LEU A 58 -6.46 9.85 -5.77
C LEU A 58 -5.81 8.71 -6.55
N GLU A 59 -6.20 8.51 -7.82
CA GLU A 59 -5.58 7.52 -8.69
C GLU A 59 -4.08 7.79 -8.85
N ASN A 60 -3.70 9.04 -9.14
CA ASN A 60 -2.31 9.43 -9.29
C ASN A 60 -1.51 9.21 -8.00
N ALA A 61 -2.02 9.66 -6.85
CA ALA A 61 -1.38 9.47 -5.55
C ALA A 61 -1.11 7.98 -5.27
N VAL A 62 -2.10 7.11 -5.55
CA VAL A 62 -1.95 5.66 -5.37
C VAL A 62 -0.96 5.05 -6.36
N ARG A 63 -0.95 5.50 -7.62
CA ARG A 63 -0.02 5.01 -8.66
C ARG A 63 1.43 5.39 -8.37
N GLU A 64 1.67 6.56 -7.77
CA GLU A 64 2.99 7.02 -7.36
C GLU A 64 3.49 6.30 -6.10
N ALA A 65 2.58 5.76 -5.29
CA ALA A 65 2.92 5.01 -4.10
C ALA A 65 3.64 3.69 -4.43
N THR A 66 4.47 3.26 -3.48
CA THR A 66 5.22 2.00 -3.59
C THR A 66 5.02 1.13 -2.36
N ARG A 67 5.15 -0.18 -2.59
CA ARG A 67 4.99 -1.24 -1.59
C ARG A 67 6.17 -2.18 -1.59
N SER A 68 6.32 -2.87 -0.47
CA SER A 68 7.21 -4.03 -0.37
C SER A 68 6.71 -5.20 -1.22
N ARG A 69 7.60 -6.13 -1.55
CA ARG A 69 7.25 -7.35 -2.30
C ARG A 69 6.89 -8.52 -1.40
N TRP A 70 7.00 -8.34 -0.09
CA TRP A 70 6.63 -9.34 0.90
C TRP A 70 5.19 -9.12 1.34
N LYS A 71 4.31 -10.05 1.01
CA LYS A 71 2.94 -10.01 1.50
C LYS A 71 2.95 -10.20 3.01
N ASN A 72 2.47 -9.19 3.74
CA ASN A 72 2.28 -9.29 5.17
C ASN A 72 0.78 -9.16 5.43
N PRO A 73 0.01 -10.28 5.38
CA PRO A 73 -1.42 -10.24 5.59
C PRO A 73 -1.71 -9.56 6.92
N ILE A 74 -2.14 -8.32 6.83
CA ILE A 74 -2.63 -7.57 7.97
C ILE A 74 -4.02 -8.17 8.20
N GLY A 75 -4.26 -8.75 9.38
CA GLY A 75 -5.55 -9.34 9.73
C GLY A 75 -6.70 -8.35 9.47
N PRO A 76 -7.97 -8.80 9.54
CA PRO A 76 -9.13 -8.03 9.11
C PRO A 76 -9.04 -6.59 9.63
N TYR A 77 -9.18 -5.62 8.73
CA TYR A 77 -9.34 -4.22 9.06
C TYR A 77 -10.81 -4.02 9.48
N PRO A 78 -11.13 -3.99 10.79
CA PRO A 78 -12.37 -3.33 11.17
C PRO A 78 -12.33 -1.94 10.55
N LEU A 79 -13.38 -1.58 9.81
CA LEU A 79 -13.58 -0.22 9.28
C LEU A 79 -13.77 0.69 10.49
N GLU A 80 -12.65 1.07 11.11
CA GLU A 80 -12.59 1.91 12.29
C GLU A 80 -12.69 3.38 11.87
N ALA A 81 -13.01 4.24 12.83
CA ALA A 81 -12.95 5.68 12.62
C ALA A 81 -11.49 6.07 12.43
N ASP A 82 -11.14 6.57 11.23
CA ASP A 82 -9.83 6.91 10.65
C ASP A 82 -9.31 6.00 9.51
N THR A 83 -10.13 5.09 9.00
CA THR A 83 -9.74 4.19 7.90
C THR A 83 -10.13 4.79 6.56
N VAL A 84 -9.16 4.92 5.65
CA VAL A 84 -9.42 5.18 4.23
C VAL A 84 -9.17 3.91 3.42
N THR A 85 -10.15 3.55 2.59
CA THR A 85 -10.07 2.43 1.66
C THR A 85 -10.31 2.94 0.24
N LEU A 86 -9.36 2.66 -0.65
CA LEU A 86 -9.41 2.96 -2.08
C LEU A 86 -9.44 1.61 -2.82
N LEU A 87 -10.56 1.29 -3.48
CA LEU A 87 -10.73 0.05 -4.21
C LEU A 87 -10.64 0.31 -5.70
N GLY A 88 -9.81 -0.47 -6.38
CA GLY A 88 -9.67 -0.47 -7.82
C GLY A 88 -10.68 -1.39 -8.51
N THR A 89 -10.97 -1.11 -9.78
CA THR A 89 -11.88 -1.90 -10.63
C THR A 89 -11.45 -3.36 -10.80
N ASN A 90 -10.15 -3.65 -10.69
CA ASN A 90 -9.57 -4.99 -10.82
C ASN A 90 -9.45 -5.77 -9.49
N GLY A 91 -10.08 -5.28 -8.41
CA GLY A 91 -9.99 -5.89 -7.08
C GLY A 91 -8.71 -5.53 -6.32
N GLU A 92 -7.90 -4.63 -6.87
CA GLU A 92 -6.79 -3.98 -6.16
C GLU A 92 -7.35 -3.10 -5.04
N SER A 93 -6.62 -2.98 -3.94
CA SER A 93 -7.09 -2.27 -2.76
C SER A 93 -5.94 -1.56 -2.07
N VAL A 94 -6.16 -0.31 -1.66
CA VAL A 94 -5.27 0.43 -0.77
C VAL A 94 -6.04 0.76 0.50
N ILE A 95 -5.46 0.38 1.64
CA ILE A 95 -6.05 0.57 2.97
C ILE A 95 -5.05 1.36 3.82
N LEU A 96 -5.52 2.48 4.37
CA LEU A 96 -4.73 3.40 5.17
C LEU A 96 -5.43 3.60 6.52
N VAL A 97 -4.77 3.18 7.60
CA VAL A 97 -5.28 3.27 8.98
C VAL A 97 -4.30 4.07 9.82
N GLY A 98 -4.58 5.36 9.96
CA GLY A 98 -3.67 6.34 10.58
C GLY A 98 -3.33 6.04 12.03
N SER A 99 -4.34 5.80 12.88
CA SER A 99 -4.18 5.53 14.33
C SER A 99 -3.32 4.32 14.63
N ARG A 100 -3.21 3.38 13.68
CA ARG A 100 -2.44 2.15 13.82
C ARG A 100 -1.11 2.18 13.07
N GLY A 101 -0.83 3.24 12.30
CA GLY A 101 0.32 3.28 11.39
C GLY A 101 0.33 2.10 10.43
N ARG A 102 -0.84 1.68 9.94
CA ARG A 102 -1.00 0.51 9.06
C ARG A 102 -1.44 0.95 7.69
N PHE A 103 -0.59 0.67 6.71
CA PHE A 103 -0.77 1.11 5.33
C PHE A 103 -0.42 -0.04 4.39
N SER A 104 -1.35 -0.43 3.53
CA SER A 104 -1.13 -1.56 2.64
C SER A 104 -1.84 -1.40 1.31
N ALA A 105 -1.23 -1.94 0.27
CA ALA A 105 -1.87 -2.21 -1.01
C ALA A 105 -1.95 -3.75 -1.21
N ASP A 106 -3.15 -4.32 -1.30
CA ASP A 106 -3.40 -5.78 -1.40
C ASP A 106 -2.69 -6.62 -0.32
N ASP A 107 -2.69 -6.12 0.92
CA ASP A 107 -1.95 -6.64 2.08
C ASP A 107 -0.41 -6.62 1.97
N TYR A 108 0.13 -5.85 1.04
CA TYR A 108 1.56 -5.57 0.99
C TYR A 108 1.82 -4.21 1.66
N PRO A 109 2.72 -4.14 2.65
CA PRO A 109 3.06 -2.90 3.31
C PRO A 109 3.51 -1.82 2.32
N LEU A 110 2.92 -0.63 2.44
CA LEU A 110 3.40 0.57 1.74
C LEU A 110 4.71 1.07 2.36
N HIS A 111 5.60 1.61 1.53
CA HIS A 111 6.87 2.16 2.01
C HIS A 111 6.71 3.53 2.68
N ASP A 112 5.83 4.39 2.15
CA ASP A 112 5.58 5.74 2.67
C ASP A 112 4.06 5.99 2.82
N GLY A 113 3.44 5.15 3.64
CA GLY A 113 1.99 5.16 3.82
C GLY A 113 1.46 6.37 4.59
N GLU A 114 2.27 6.98 5.45
CA GLU A 114 1.89 8.20 6.19
C GLU A 114 1.76 9.39 5.25
N THR A 115 2.71 9.56 4.33
CA THR A 115 2.66 10.60 3.31
C THR A 115 1.47 10.40 2.38
N LEU A 116 1.23 9.16 1.92
CA LEU A 116 0.06 8.84 1.11
C LEU A 116 -1.26 9.14 1.86
N LEU A 117 -1.36 8.79 3.14
CA LEU A 117 -2.56 9.11 3.92
C LEU A 117 -2.77 10.62 4.03
N ALA A 118 -1.73 11.40 4.28
CA ALA A 118 -1.84 12.85 4.36
C ALA A 118 -2.31 13.46 3.03
N GLU A 119 -1.77 13.00 1.91
CA GLU A 119 -2.17 13.44 0.57
C GLU A 119 -3.62 13.06 0.26
N VAL A 120 -4.02 11.82 0.53
CA VAL A 120 -5.40 11.37 0.36
C VAL A 120 -6.36 12.19 1.21
N GLN A 121 -6.01 12.49 2.46
CA GLN A 121 -6.84 13.33 3.33
C GLN A 121 -6.98 14.77 2.82
N ASP A 122 -5.92 15.35 2.25
CA ASP A 122 -5.97 16.68 1.62
C ASP A 122 -6.91 16.67 0.40
N ILE A 123 -6.83 15.64 -0.43
CA ILE A 123 -7.72 15.48 -1.60
C ILE A 123 -9.19 15.33 -1.19
N LEU A 124 -9.46 14.59 -0.10
CA LEU A 124 -10.82 14.35 0.41
C LEU A 124 -11.37 15.51 1.24
N ALA A 125 -10.55 16.50 1.60
CA ALA A 125 -10.99 17.62 2.41
C ALA A 125 -12.09 18.44 1.67
N PRO A 126 -13.14 18.88 2.37
CA PRO A 126 -14.15 19.75 1.77
C PRO A 126 -13.52 21.07 1.32
N LYS A 127 -13.73 21.44 0.05
CA LYS A 127 -13.31 22.72 -0.53
C LYS A 127 -14.30 23.84 -0.24
#